data_AF-A0A060C5G5-F1
#
_entry.id   AF-A0A060C5G5-F1
#
_cell.length_a   1.000
_cell.length_b   1.000
_cell.length_c   1.000
_cell.angle_alpha   90.00
_cell.angle_beta   90.00
_cell.angle_gamma   90.00
#
_symmetry.space_group_name_H-M   'P 1'
#
loop_
_entity.id
_entity.type
_entity.pdbx_description
1 polymer ?
#
loop_
_entity_poly.entity_id
_entity_poly.type
_entity_poly.pdbx_seq_one_letter_code
_entity_poly.pdbx_strand_id
1 'polypeptide(L)'
;TSAAASRPALNDAYAAAANEMVVKTDCDSLVAEDALRVAAANLADPDVAAVTGTNAEVLGGSEVEAGYRGIQGHVQTLESHLDSTLIFHGPFSAFENDAVVPVDPESLADDTELALRIRRNGSRGGVRPRRSGYSEASHSDFRKRRLQKDRRGMGLIRLLVQQRDML
;
A
#
# COMPACT_ATOMS: atom_id res chain seq x y z
N THR A 1 20.73 3.11 -9.08
CA THR A 1 21.08 4.07 -8.01
C THR A 1 19.96 5.04 -7.64
N SER A 2 18.75 5.00 -8.23
CA SER A 2 17.69 5.98 -7.95
C SER A 2 16.72 5.65 -6.80
N ALA A 3 16.71 4.42 -6.26
CA ALA A 3 15.72 4.05 -5.25
C ALA A 3 16.00 4.64 -3.86
N ALA A 4 17.28 4.86 -3.50
CA ALA A 4 17.65 5.36 -2.17
C ALA A 4 17.24 6.82 -1.93
N ALA A 5 17.11 7.64 -2.98
CA ALA A 5 16.71 9.04 -2.86
C ALA A 5 15.21 9.24 -2.56
N SER A 6 14.37 8.23 -2.82
CA SER A 6 12.92 8.36 -2.72
C SER A 6 12.40 8.35 -1.28
N ARG A 7 13.07 7.65 -0.36
CA ARG A 7 12.54 7.40 1.00
C ARG A 7 12.83 8.52 1.99
N PRO A 8 14.02 9.15 1.98
CA PRO A 8 14.23 10.41 2.69
C PRO A 8 13.25 11.48 2.22
N ALA A 9 13.07 11.63 0.91
CA ALA A 9 12.10 12.57 0.35
C ALA A 9 10.64 12.25 0.75
N LEU A 10 10.29 10.96 0.88
CA LEU A 10 8.97 10.55 1.34
C LEU A 10 8.76 10.88 2.83
N ASN A 11 9.77 10.65 3.67
CA ASN A 11 9.71 11.03 5.09
C ASN A 11 9.61 12.55 5.26
N ASP A 12 10.34 13.33 4.45
CA ASP A 12 10.23 14.79 4.43
C ASP A 12 8.82 15.23 4.00
N ALA A 13 8.23 14.58 3.00
CA ALA A 13 6.87 14.85 2.55
C ALA A 13 5.82 14.50 3.60
N TYR A 14 5.97 13.37 4.31
CA TYR A 14 5.11 13.00 5.43
C TYR A 14 5.21 14.01 6.58
N ALA A 15 6.42 14.45 6.92
CA ALA A 15 6.62 15.47 7.95
C ALA A 15 6.04 16.84 7.57
N ALA A 16 5.97 17.16 6.28
CA ALA A 16 5.40 18.41 5.77
C ALA A 16 3.86 18.35 5.59
N ALA A 17 3.24 17.17 5.67
CA ALA A 17 1.81 17.02 5.48
C ALA A 17 1.04 17.62 6.67
N ALA A 18 0.14 18.56 6.41
CA ALA A 18 -0.58 19.30 7.45
C ALA A 18 -2.08 18.95 7.57
N ASN A 19 -2.60 18.15 6.64
CA ASN A 19 -4.03 17.78 6.60
C ASN A 19 -4.25 16.39 7.20
N GLU A 20 -5.49 16.12 7.62
CA GLU A 20 -5.92 14.87 8.29
C GLU A 20 -5.60 13.59 7.50
N MET A 21 -5.66 13.65 6.17
CA MET A 21 -5.38 12.52 5.29
C MET A 21 -4.14 12.78 4.43
N VAL A 22 -3.23 11.81 4.39
CA VAL A 22 -2.06 11.77 3.52
C VAL A 22 -2.29 10.73 2.45
N VAL A 23 -2.09 11.09 1.18
CA VAL A 23 -2.20 10.17 0.05
C VAL A 23 -0.87 10.11 -0.68
N LYS A 24 -0.41 8.89 -0.92
CA LYS A 24 0.74 8.57 -1.76
C LYS A 24 0.25 7.88 -3.03
N THR A 25 0.83 8.25 -4.17
CA THR A 25 0.59 7.62 -5.46
C THR A 25 1.88 7.62 -6.28
N ASP A 26 2.10 6.56 -7.05
CA ASP A 26 3.24 6.49 -7.96
C ASP A 26 2.98 7.38 -9.20
N CYS A 27 4.03 8.06 -9.71
CA CYS A 27 3.89 9.00 -10.83
C CYS A 27 3.42 8.35 -12.15
N ASP A 28 3.54 7.04 -12.28
CA ASP A 28 3.09 6.24 -13.43
C ASP A 28 1.74 5.56 -13.21
N SER A 29 1.08 5.82 -12.08
CA SER A 29 -0.23 5.27 -11.76
C SER A 29 -1.37 6.20 -12.15
N LEU A 30 -2.41 5.61 -12.75
CA LEU A 30 -3.71 6.26 -12.91
C LEU A 30 -4.60 5.88 -11.73
N VAL A 31 -5.37 6.86 -11.24
CA VAL A 31 -6.26 6.71 -10.10
C VAL A 31 -7.67 7.10 -10.53
N ALA A 32 -8.68 6.38 -10.05
CA ALA A 32 -10.08 6.68 -10.36
C ALA A 32 -10.51 8.05 -9.81
N GLU A 33 -11.46 8.72 -10.50
CA GLU A 33 -11.93 10.06 -10.13
C GLU A 33 -12.52 10.14 -8.71
N ASP A 34 -13.06 9.03 -8.20
CA ASP A 34 -13.66 8.93 -6.88
C ASP A 34 -12.71 8.36 -5.81
N ALA A 35 -11.47 8.00 -6.15
CA ALA A 35 -10.57 7.29 -5.23
C ALA A 35 -10.29 8.07 -3.95
N LEU A 36 -10.08 9.40 -4.04
CA LEU A 36 -9.89 10.25 -2.86
C LEU A 36 -11.13 10.30 -1.98
N ARG A 37 -12.32 10.35 -2.58
CA ARG A 37 -13.60 10.36 -1.86
C ARG A 37 -13.83 9.03 -1.15
N VAL A 38 -13.54 7.93 -1.83
CA VAL A 38 -13.63 6.57 -1.27
C VAL A 38 -12.62 6.39 -0.13
N ALA A 39 -11.37 6.84 -0.30
CA ALA A 39 -10.34 6.77 0.74
C ALA A 39 -10.75 7.57 1.98
N ALA A 40 -11.18 8.83 1.81
CA ALA A 40 -11.65 9.67 2.90
C ALA A 40 -12.86 9.05 3.62
N ALA A 41 -13.82 8.47 2.89
CA ALA A 41 -14.97 7.80 3.48
C ALA A 41 -14.60 6.56 4.29
N ASN A 42 -13.52 5.84 3.91
CA ASN A 42 -13.00 4.71 4.68
C ASN A 42 -12.25 5.17 5.93
N LEU A 43 -11.45 6.24 5.84
CA LEU A 43 -10.72 6.82 6.97
C LEU A 43 -11.62 7.60 7.96
N ALA A 44 -12.88 7.83 7.61
CA ALA A 44 -13.86 8.40 8.53
C ALA A 44 -14.26 7.41 9.65
N ASP A 45 -13.96 6.13 9.49
CA ASP A 45 -14.10 5.13 10.55
C ASP A 45 -12.90 5.27 11.51
N PRO A 46 -13.12 5.55 12.82
CA PRO A 46 -12.04 5.71 13.79
C PRO A 46 -11.19 4.45 13.97
N ASP A 47 -11.69 3.28 13.55
CA ASP A 47 -10.95 2.03 13.55
C ASP A 47 -10.15 1.84 12.25
N VAL A 48 -10.04 2.83 11.35
CA VAL A 48 -9.32 2.74 10.07
C VAL A 48 -8.37 3.93 9.90
N ALA A 49 -7.06 3.68 9.94
CA ALA A 49 -6.04 4.74 9.69
C ALA A 49 -5.22 4.53 8.42
N ALA A 50 -5.50 3.48 7.66
CA ALA A 50 -4.81 3.23 6.41
C ALA A 50 -5.75 2.57 5.40
N VAL A 51 -5.65 2.97 4.14
CA VAL A 51 -6.43 2.41 3.05
C VAL A 51 -5.51 2.19 1.87
N THR A 52 -5.57 1.00 1.28
CA THR A 52 -4.86 0.70 0.04
C THR A 52 -5.85 0.44 -1.08
N GLY A 53 -5.38 0.62 -2.32
CA GLY A 53 -6.16 0.27 -3.47
C GLY A 53 -6.22 -1.19 -3.85
N THR A 54 -6.94 -1.39 -4.93
CA THR A 54 -7.03 -2.63 -5.66
C THR A 54 -6.39 -2.46 -7.02
N ASN A 55 -5.81 -3.52 -7.55
CA ASN A 55 -5.44 -3.55 -8.95
C ASN A 55 -6.69 -3.92 -9.76
N ALA A 56 -7.34 -2.99 -10.46
CA ALA A 56 -8.50 -3.36 -11.28
C ALA A 56 -8.13 -3.88 -12.67
N GLU A 57 -7.16 -3.30 -13.39
CA GLU A 57 -6.92 -3.68 -14.80
C GLU A 57 -5.49 -3.38 -15.29
N VAL A 58 -4.70 -4.42 -15.58
CA VAL A 58 -3.44 -4.22 -16.31
C VAL A 58 -3.74 -4.17 -17.81
N LEU A 59 -3.71 -2.98 -18.41
CA LEU A 59 -3.69 -2.84 -19.87
C LEU A 59 -2.50 -3.63 -20.46
N GLY A 60 -2.78 -4.76 -21.12
CA GLY A 60 -1.78 -5.66 -21.70
C GLY A 60 -1.30 -6.79 -20.79
N GLY A 61 -2.00 -7.07 -19.68
CA GLY A 61 -1.79 -8.26 -18.85
C GLY A 61 -2.36 -9.54 -19.49
N SER A 62 -1.80 -10.72 -19.14
CA SER A 62 -2.40 -12.00 -19.55
C SER A 62 -3.61 -12.35 -18.68
N GLU A 63 -4.52 -13.19 -19.18
CA GLU A 63 -5.65 -13.72 -18.39
C GLU A 63 -5.18 -14.40 -17.09
N VAL A 64 -4.00 -15.02 -17.11
CA VAL A 64 -3.38 -15.63 -15.93
C VAL A 64 -2.99 -14.58 -14.89
N GLU A 65 -2.44 -13.43 -15.31
CA GLU A 65 -2.10 -12.34 -14.38
C GLU A 65 -3.37 -11.69 -13.80
N ALA A 66 -4.42 -11.54 -14.61
CA ALA A 66 -5.73 -11.07 -14.12
C ALA A 66 -6.32 -12.05 -13.09
N GLY A 67 -6.31 -13.35 -13.37
CA GLY A 67 -6.78 -14.39 -12.45
C GLY A 67 -5.99 -14.43 -11.14
N TYR A 68 -4.66 -14.38 -11.21
CA TYR A 68 -3.80 -14.32 -10.01
C TYR A 68 -4.12 -13.10 -9.14
N ARG A 69 -4.27 -11.91 -9.74
CA ARG A 69 -4.61 -10.68 -9.02
C ARG A 69 -6.03 -10.72 -8.45
N GLY A 70 -6.97 -11.37 -9.14
CA GLY A 70 -8.31 -11.63 -8.63
C GLY A 70 -8.28 -12.45 -7.34
N ILE A 71 -7.51 -13.55 -7.32
CA ILE A 71 -7.31 -14.37 -6.12
C ILE A 71 -6.62 -13.56 -5.01
N GLN A 72 -5.54 -12.84 -5.32
CA GLN A 72 -4.83 -12.00 -4.35
C GLN A 72 -5.76 -10.95 -3.73
N GLY A 73 -6.55 -10.26 -4.56
CA GLY A 73 -7.53 -9.30 -4.08
C GLY A 73 -8.57 -9.96 -3.18
N HIS A 74 -9.09 -11.12 -3.57
CA HIS A 74 -10.05 -11.85 -2.76
C HIS A 74 -9.49 -12.19 -1.37
N VAL A 75 -8.26 -12.70 -1.30
CA VAL A 75 -7.57 -12.97 -0.03
C VAL A 75 -7.43 -11.70 0.80
N GLN A 76 -6.99 -10.59 0.21
CA GLN A 76 -6.85 -9.31 0.92
C GLN A 76 -8.19 -8.76 1.44
N THR A 77 -9.29 -8.98 0.73
CA THR A 77 -10.62 -8.64 1.24
C THR A 77 -10.97 -9.47 2.46
N LEU A 78 -10.73 -10.78 2.42
CA LEU A 78 -10.97 -11.65 3.58
C LEU A 78 -10.08 -11.26 4.76
N GLU A 79 -8.79 -10.99 4.53
CA GLU A 79 -7.85 -10.46 5.53
C GLU A 79 -8.40 -9.17 6.17
N SER A 80 -8.87 -8.23 5.35
CA SER A 80 -9.44 -6.97 5.85
C SER A 80 -10.76 -7.12 6.62
N HIS A 81 -11.52 -8.21 6.38
CA HIS A 81 -12.72 -8.51 7.16
C HIS A 81 -12.40 -9.21 8.49
N LEU A 82 -11.27 -9.90 8.57
CA LEU A 82 -10.80 -10.53 9.81
C LEU A 82 -10.11 -9.52 10.71
N ASP A 83 -9.23 -8.69 10.13
CA ASP A 83 -8.47 -7.71 10.87
C ASP A 83 -7.91 -6.61 9.96
N SER A 84 -6.96 -6.95 9.08
CA SER A 84 -6.26 -6.00 8.20
C SER A 84 -5.57 -6.71 7.04
N THR A 85 -5.37 -6.01 5.92
CA THR A 85 -4.58 -6.54 4.80
C THR A 85 -3.08 -6.44 5.07
N LEU A 86 -2.35 -7.52 4.80
CA LEU A 86 -0.89 -7.57 4.98
C LEU A 86 -0.16 -6.71 3.95
N ILE A 87 -0.66 -6.67 2.71
CA ILE A 87 0.07 -6.09 1.58
C ILE A 87 -0.61 -4.81 1.13
N PHE A 88 0.17 -3.73 1.04
CA PHE A 88 -0.22 -2.46 0.45
C PHE A 88 0.38 -2.31 -0.94
N HIS A 89 -0.38 -1.68 -1.83
CA HIS A 89 0.03 -1.42 -3.20
C HIS A 89 0.44 0.05 -3.33
N GLY A 90 1.70 0.29 -3.72
CA GLY A 90 2.24 1.65 -3.94
C GLY A 90 1.55 2.55 -4.98
N PRO A 91 0.82 2.02 -5.99
CA PRO A 91 0.05 2.84 -6.93
C PRO A 91 -0.88 3.84 -6.27
N PHE A 92 -1.56 3.44 -5.19
CA PHE A 92 -2.17 4.40 -4.28
C PHE A 92 -2.40 3.81 -2.88
N SER A 93 -2.05 4.64 -1.91
CA SER A 93 -2.17 4.37 -0.48
C SER A 93 -2.55 5.66 0.22
N ALA A 94 -3.51 5.58 1.13
CA ALA A 94 -3.99 6.70 1.92
C ALA A 94 -3.85 6.36 3.40
N PHE A 95 -3.48 7.35 4.21
CA PHE A 95 -3.19 7.19 5.62
C PHE A 95 -3.78 8.37 6.40
N GLU A 96 -4.20 8.11 7.63
CA GLU A 96 -4.43 9.18 8.61
C GLU A 96 -3.09 9.79 8.99
N ASN A 97 -2.98 11.12 8.94
CA ASN A 97 -1.72 11.82 9.14
C ASN A 97 -1.08 11.50 10.50
N ASP A 98 -1.88 11.52 11.56
CA ASP A 98 -1.43 11.25 12.93
C ASP A 98 -0.94 9.80 13.13
N ALA A 99 -1.33 8.88 12.25
CA ALA A 99 -0.87 7.50 12.27
C ALA A 99 0.45 7.30 11.50
N VAL A 100 0.84 8.25 10.63
CA VAL A 100 2.04 8.11 9.81
C VAL A 100 3.29 8.15 10.68
N VAL A 101 4.15 7.15 10.49
CA VAL A 101 5.46 7.08 11.11
C VAL A 101 6.56 7.03 10.06
N PRO A 102 7.78 7.54 10.36
CA PRO A 102 8.88 7.49 9.41
C PRO A 102 9.15 6.04 8.96
N VAL A 103 9.28 5.83 7.65
CA VAL A 103 9.66 4.53 7.08
C VAL A 103 11.17 4.36 7.06
N ASP A 104 11.63 3.10 7.09
CA ASP A 104 13.07 2.80 6.99
C ASP A 104 13.60 3.27 5.61
N PRO A 105 14.66 4.11 5.57
CA PRO A 105 15.30 4.54 4.33
C PRO A 105 15.76 3.38 3.42
N GLU A 106 15.96 2.19 3.97
CA GLU A 106 16.38 0.97 3.24
C GLU A 106 15.21 0.01 2.94
N SER A 107 13.96 0.43 3.21
CA SER A 107 12.78 -0.42 3.03
C SER A 107 12.46 -0.71 1.57
N LEU A 108 12.33 -1.97 1.19
CA LEU A 108 11.98 -2.34 -0.19
C LEU A 108 10.47 -2.29 -0.47
N ALA A 109 9.63 -2.13 0.55
CA ALA A 109 8.17 -2.11 0.47
C ALA A 109 7.62 -1.15 1.54
N ASP A 110 7.90 0.14 1.33
CA ASP A 110 7.60 1.24 2.25
C ASP A 110 6.10 1.38 2.57
N ASP A 111 5.20 1.18 1.61
CA ASP A 111 3.74 1.21 1.87
C ASP A 111 3.30 0.11 2.84
N THR A 112 3.81 -1.10 2.60
CA THR A 112 3.47 -2.26 3.43
C THR A 112 4.10 -2.15 4.80
N GLU A 113 5.32 -1.63 4.88
CA GLU A 113 5.97 -1.36 6.16
C GLU A 113 5.20 -0.31 6.97
N LEU A 114 4.80 0.80 6.35
CA LEU A 114 4.03 1.85 7.02
C LEU A 114 2.71 1.29 7.54
N ALA A 115 1.98 0.53 6.72
CA ALA A 115 0.75 -0.12 7.14
C ALA A 115 0.94 -1.08 8.33
N LEU A 116 2.00 -1.89 8.32
CA LEU A 116 2.32 -2.79 9.43
C LEU A 116 2.69 -2.01 10.69
N ARG A 117 3.45 -0.92 10.57
CA ARG A 117 3.78 -0.06 11.72
C ARG A 117 2.55 0.64 12.29
N ILE A 118 1.66 1.17 11.43
CA ILE A 118 0.36 1.73 11.82
C ILE A 118 -0.45 0.68 12.59
N ARG A 119 -0.54 -0.54 12.04
CA ARG A 119 -1.25 -1.65 12.68
C ARG A 119 -0.66 -2.03 14.04
N ARG A 120 0.68 -2.02 14.18
CA ARG A 120 1.42 -2.30 15.42
C ARG A 120 1.13 -1.23 16.49
N ASN A 121 1.15 0.04 16.08
CA ASN A 121 0.88 1.18 16.96
C ASN A 121 -0.59 1.27 17.37
N GLY A 122 -1.51 0.80 16.51
CA GLY A 122 -2.96 0.74 16.73
C GLY A 122 -3.45 -0.31 17.74
N SER A 123 -2.56 -1.00 18.45
CA SER A 123 -2.91 -1.96 19.51
C SER A 123 -3.60 -1.33 20.74
N ARG A 124 -3.78 0.00 20.77
CA ARG A 124 -4.56 0.73 21.79
C ARG A 124 -5.92 1.29 21.34
N GLY A 125 -6.27 1.23 20.06
CA GLY A 125 -7.44 1.97 19.56
C GLY A 125 -8.04 1.52 18.23
N GLY A 126 -8.03 0.21 17.92
CA GLY A 126 -8.87 -0.32 16.84
C GLY A 126 -8.42 -0.03 15.39
N VAL A 127 -7.44 0.85 15.17
CA VAL A 127 -6.92 1.22 13.85
C VAL A 127 -6.47 0.04 12.97
N ARG A 128 -7.03 -0.09 11.76
CA ARG A 128 -6.77 -1.13 10.76
C ARG A 128 -6.64 -0.59 9.34
N PRO A 129 -5.74 -1.18 8.55
CA PRO A 129 -5.80 -1.14 7.10
C PRO A 129 -7.09 -1.67 6.47
N ARG A 130 -7.73 -0.89 5.59
CA ARG A 130 -8.85 -1.36 4.75
C ARG A 130 -8.51 -1.36 3.26
N ARG A 131 -9.13 -2.26 2.51
CA ARG A 131 -9.02 -2.33 1.05
C ARG A 131 -10.11 -1.47 0.39
N SER A 132 -9.72 -0.61 -0.55
CA SER A 132 -10.62 0.15 -1.43
C SER A 132 -10.46 -0.28 -2.89
N GLY A 133 -11.53 -0.18 -3.69
CA GLY A 133 -11.51 -0.54 -5.11
C GLY A 133 -11.25 0.67 -6.00
N TYR A 134 -10.22 0.64 -6.86
CA TYR A 134 -10.05 1.55 -8.00
C TYR A 134 -9.10 0.92 -9.04
N SER A 135 -8.97 1.52 -10.21
CA SER A 135 -8.25 0.96 -11.36
C SER A 135 -6.93 1.66 -11.62
N GLU A 136 -5.85 0.89 -11.81
CA GLU A 136 -4.54 1.39 -12.26
C GLU A 136 -4.18 0.74 -13.59
N ALA A 137 -3.76 1.53 -14.58
CA ALA A 137 -3.10 1.04 -15.79
C ALA A 137 -1.58 1.12 -15.63
N SER A 138 -0.91 -0.03 -15.56
CA SER A 138 0.56 -0.07 -15.43
C SER A 138 1.19 -0.60 -16.73
N HIS A 139 1.97 0.25 -17.42
CA HIS A 139 2.70 -0.10 -18.64
C HIS A 139 4.18 -0.35 -18.33
N SER A 140 4.70 -1.56 -18.57
CA SER A 140 6.16 -1.77 -18.63
C SER A 140 6.57 -3.04 -19.36
N ASP A 141 7.76 -3.03 -19.98
CA ASP A 141 8.37 -4.16 -20.70
C ASP A 141 8.63 -5.38 -19.80
N PHE A 142 8.51 -6.60 -20.35
CA PHE A 142 8.60 -7.88 -19.62
C PHE A 142 9.82 -8.03 -18.70
N ARG A 143 11.03 -7.62 -19.14
CA ARG A 143 12.26 -7.73 -18.32
C ARG A 143 12.24 -6.78 -17.12
N LYS A 144 11.71 -5.57 -17.29
CA LYS A 144 11.54 -4.61 -16.19
C LYS A 144 10.51 -5.11 -15.18
N ARG A 145 9.42 -5.73 -15.66
CA ARG A 145 8.40 -6.38 -14.81
C ARG A 145 8.98 -7.51 -13.96
N ARG A 146 9.84 -8.37 -14.52
CA ARG A 146 10.48 -9.47 -13.77
C ARG A 146 11.31 -8.95 -12.60
N LEU A 147 12.22 -8.01 -12.87
CA LEU A 147 13.09 -7.42 -11.83
C LEU A 147 12.29 -6.66 -10.77
N GLN A 148 11.22 -5.96 -11.17
CA GLN A 148 10.32 -5.29 -10.24
C GLN A 148 9.59 -6.29 -9.33
N LYS A 149 9.11 -7.41 -9.89
CA LYS A 149 8.46 -8.50 -9.14
C LYS A 149 9.44 -9.16 -8.15
N ASP A 150 10.68 -9.43 -8.56
CA ASP A 150 11.70 -10.00 -7.67
C ASP A 150 12.03 -9.06 -6.50
N ARG A 151 12.20 -7.75 -6.77
CA ARG A 151 12.43 -6.74 -5.72
C ARG A 151 11.25 -6.65 -4.75
N ARG A 152 10.01 -6.62 -5.26
CA ARG A 152 8.79 -6.57 -4.42
C ARG A 152 8.68 -7.83 -3.56
N GLY A 153 8.92 -9.01 -4.15
CA GLY A 153 8.90 -10.29 -3.43
C GLY A 153 9.94 -10.34 -2.30
N MET A 154 11.18 -9.96 -2.56
CA MET A 154 12.22 -9.87 -1.53
C MET A 154 11.84 -8.90 -0.40
N GLY A 155 11.26 -7.74 -0.74
CA GLY A 155 10.80 -6.76 0.25
C GLY A 155 9.73 -7.32 1.17
N LEU A 156 8.72 -8.00 0.61
CA LEU A 156 7.66 -8.64 1.40
C LEU A 156 8.18 -9.76 2.29
N ILE A 157 9.05 -10.64 1.78
CA ILE A 157 9.65 -11.72 2.60
C ILE A 157 10.47 -11.12 3.76
N ARG A 158 11.27 -10.09 3.49
CA ARG A 158 12.04 -9.40 4.53
C ARG A 158 11.13 -8.80 5.60
N LEU A 159 10.06 -8.11 5.19
CA LEU A 159 9.09 -7.52 6.12
C LEU A 159 8.38 -8.58 6.95
N LEU A 160 7.95 -9.69 6.33
CA LEU A 160 7.34 -10.82 7.03
C LEU A 160 8.26 -11.40 8.11
N VAL A 161 9.54 -11.55 7.83
CA VAL A 161 10.52 -12.04 8.82
C VAL A 161 10.74 -11.00 9.92
N GLN A 162 10.79 -9.71 9.57
CA GLN A 162 10.99 -8.61 10.53
C GLN A 162 9.80 -8.39 11.46
N GLN A 163 8.58 -8.62 10.99
CA GLN A 163 7.32 -8.43 11.74
C GLN A 163 6.65 -9.77 12.12
N ARG A 164 7.42 -10.86 12.17
CA ARG A 164 6.92 -12.22 12.47
C ARG A 164 6.26 -12.36 13.85
N ASP A 165 6.50 -11.42 14.75
CA ASP A 165 5.91 -11.35 16.09
C ASP A 165 4.46 -10.84 16.07
N MET A 166 4.00 -10.29 14.94
CA MET A 166 2.65 -9.78 14.74
C MET A 166 1.72 -10.75 14.01
N LEU A 167 2.24 -11.87 13.49
CA LEU A 167 1.51 -12.91 12.76
C LEU A 167 1.17 -14.09 13.67
#